data_AF-A0AA38GYF6-F1
#
_entry.id   AF-A0AA38GYF6-F1
#
_cell.length_a   1.000
_cell.length_b   1.000
_cell.length_c   1.000
_cell.angle_alpha   90.00
_cell.angle_beta   90.00
_cell.angle_gamma   90.00
#
_symmetry.space_group_name_H-M   'P 1'
#
loop_
_entity.id
_entity.type
_entity.pdbx_description
1 polymer ?
#
loop_
_entity_poly.entity_id
_entity_poly.type
_entity_poly.pdbx_seq_one_letter_code
_entity_poly.pdbx_strand_id
1 'polypeptide(L)'
;ENIIRIPQQFAYFEEYQRRVAQILGEAETERLVEEALVSITLGGNDYVNNYYLLPVSLRSVQFTVPDYTEYIVSEYEKYLRKLYDLGGRRVLVTSTGPLGCAPGVKATRSRNGECVAELQ
;
A
#
# COMPACT_ATOMS: atom_id res chain seq x y z
N GLU A 1 5.03 -15.92 6.96
CA GLU A 1 5.20 -14.60 6.33
C GLU A 1 5.34 -13.53 7.40
N ASN A 2 6.34 -12.65 7.29
CA ASN A 2 6.62 -11.57 8.24
C ASN A 2 6.22 -10.19 7.67
N ILE A 3 5.02 -10.09 7.09
CA ILE A 3 4.53 -8.82 6.52
C ILE A 3 3.78 -8.04 7.61
N ILE A 4 4.27 -6.85 7.95
CA ILE A 4 3.59 -5.94 8.88
C ILE A 4 2.44 -5.27 8.13
N ARG A 5 1.20 -5.62 8.50
CA ARG A 5 -0.01 -5.05 7.88
C ARG A 5 -0.14 -3.56 8.23
N ILE A 6 -0.81 -2.80 7.37
CA ILE A 6 -0.95 -1.35 7.51
C ILE A 6 -1.51 -0.89 8.87
N PRO A 7 -2.55 -1.52 9.45
CA PRO A 7 -3.00 -1.15 10.78
C PRO A 7 -1.90 -1.20 11.84
N GLN A 8 -1.01 -2.20 11.75
CA GLN A 8 0.13 -2.32 12.67
C GLN A 8 1.22 -1.29 12.36
N GLN A 9 1.45 -0.94 11.09
CA GLN A 9 2.37 0.15 10.72
C GLN A 9 1.89 1.48 11.30
N PHE A 10 0.59 1.78 11.25
CA PHE A 10 0.02 2.97 11.89
C PHE A 10 0.16 2.94 13.41
N ALA A 11 -0.05 1.79 14.05
CA ALA A 11 0.17 1.65 15.49
C ALA A 11 1.63 1.94 15.88
N TYR A 12 2.60 1.50 15.06
CA TYR A 12 4.01 1.84 15.27
C TYR A 12 4.31 3.30 14.99
N PHE A 13 3.61 3.94 14.05
CA PHE A 13 3.76 5.37 13.80
C PHE A 13 3.24 6.20 14.98
N GLU A 14 2.09 5.85 15.56
CA GLU A 14 1.60 6.46 16.80
C GLU A 14 2.57 6.25 17.97
N GLU A 15 3.14 5.05 18.08
CA GLU A 15 4.15 4.76 19.10
C GLU A 15 5.42 5.60 18.90
N TYR A 16 5.87 5.77 17.66
CA TYR A 16 6.98 6.65 17.30
C TYR A 16 6.69 8.09 17.75
N GLN A 17 5.51 8.63 17.42
CA GLN A 17 5.11 9.98 17.83
C GLN A 17 5.17 10.13 19.37
N ARG A 18 4.63 9.17 20.13
CA ARG A 18 4.70 9.20 21.60
C ARG A 18 6.14 9.21 22.12
N ARG A 19 7.02 8.41 21.53
CA ARG A 19 8.43 8.32 21.96
C ARG A 19 9.19 9.61 21.63
N VAL A 20 8.93 10.23 20.49
CA VAL A 20 9.56 11.50 20.10
C VAL A 20 9.02 12.66 20.94
N ALA A 21 7.73 12.67 21.27
CA ALA A 21 7.13 13.67 22.16
C ALA A 21 7.76 13.68 23.55
N GLN A 22 8.20 12.53 24.06
CA GLN A 22 8.96 12.46 25.33
C GLN A 22 10.33 13.15 25.27
N ILE A 23 10.87 13.39 24.07
CA ILE A 23 12.19 13.99 23.85
C ILE A 23 12.06 15.47 23.45
N LEU A 24 11.16 15.78 22.52
CA LEU A 24 11.02 17.11 21.91
C LEU A 24 9.85 17.93 22.49
N GLY A 25 8.93 17.28 23.20
CA GLY A 25 7.63 17.85 23.54
C GLY A 25 6.59 17.66 22.42
N GLU A 26 5.32 17.80 22.78
CA GLU A 26 4.18 17.56 21.89
C GLU A 26 4.18 18.49 20.66
N ALA A 27 4.31 19.80 20.88
CA ALA A 27 4.21 20.80 19.81
C ALA A 27 5.30 20.64 18.74
N GLU A 28 6.53 20.35 19.15
CA GLU A 28 7.64 20.17 18.21
C GLU A 28 7.54 18.82 17.48
N THR A 29 6.97 17.80 18.13
CA THR A 29 6.70 16.50 17.49
C THR A 29 5.60 16.60 16.44
N GLU A 30 4.54 17.35 16.73
CA GLU A 30 3.49 17.66 15.76
C GLU A 30 4.08 18.37 14.53
N ARG A 31 4.86 19.44 14.74
CA ARG A 31 5.55 20.16 13.66
C ARG A 31 6.46 19.26 12.84
N LEU A 32 7.23 18.38 13.49
CA LEU A 32 8.10 17.40 12.82
C LEU A 32 7.29 16.50 11.88
N VAL A 33 6.15 15.99 12.33
CA VAL A 33 5.31 15.07 11.54
C VAL A 33 4.61 15.81 10.40
N GLU A 34 4.13 17.03 10.63
CA GLU A 34 3.49 17.84 9.59
C GLU A 34 4.47 18.23 8.47
N GLU A 35 5.73 18.49 8.82
CA GLU A 35 6.78 18.86 7.85
C GLU A 35 7.39 17.65 7.12
N ALA A 36 7.27 16.45 7.69
CA ALA A 36 7.81 15.22 7.12
C ALA A 36 7.12 14.82 5.81
N LEU A 37 7.91 14.30 4.86
CA LEU A 37 7.39 13.65 3.67
C LEU A 37 7.10 12.19 3.96
N VAL A 38 5.82 11.81 3.93
CA VAL A 38 5.38 10.42 4.10
C VAL A 38 5.24 9.76 2.72
N SER A 39 6.04 8.75 2.45
CA SER A 39 5.90 7.92 1.25
C SER A 39 5.00 6.72 1.53
N ILE A 40 3.96 6.53 0.74
CA ILE A 40 3.04 5.39 0.85
C ILE A 40 2.96 4.60 -0.47
N THR A 41 3.04 3.28 -0.34
CA THR A 41 3.02 2.33 -1.47
C THR A 41 2.12 1.16 -1.11
N LEU A 42 0.87 1.16 -1.60
CA LEU A 42 -0.10 0.07 -1.41
C LEU A 42 -0.66 -0.43 -2.74
N GLY A 43 -1.41 -1.53 -2.70
CA GLY A 43 -2.12 -2.09 -3.84
C GLY A 43 -1.35 -3.18 -4.60
N GLY A 44 -0.01 -3.17 -4.60
CA GLY A 44 0.78 -4.14 -5.36
C GLY A 44 0.45 -5.59 -5.01
N ASN A 45 0.36 -5.91 -3.71
CA ASN A 45 0.01 -7.25 -3.25
C ASN A 45 -1.45 -7.62 -3.49
N ASP A 46 -2.36 -6.64 -3.49
CA ASP A 46 -3.78 -6.85 -3.78
C ASP A 46 -3.98 -7.39 -5.20
N TYR A 47 -3.26 -6.83 -6.17
CA TYR A 47 -3.26 -7.36 -7.53
C TYR A 47 -2.43 -8.63 -7.67
N VAL A 48 -1.15 -8.60 -7.27
CA VAL A 48 -0.23 -9.72 -7.53
C VAL A 48 -0.70 -10.98 -6.84
N ASN A 49 -0.95 -10.93 -5.52
CA ASN A 49 -1.22 -12.12 -4.73
C ASN A 49 -2.70 -12.50 -4.73
N ASN A 50 -3.60 -11.52 -4.72
CA ASN A 50 -5.04 -11.80 -4.56
C ASN A 50 -5.81 -11.80 -5.88
N TYR A 51 -5.33 -11.13 -6.93
CA TYR A 51 -6.03 -11.06 -8.23
C TYR A 51 -5.38 -11.92 -9.32
N TYR A 52 -4.06 -11.80 -9.55
CA TYR A 52 -3.39 -12.39 -10.72
C TYR A 52 -2.58 -13.66 -10.44
N LEU A 53 -2.25 -13.97 -9.18
CA LEU A 53 -1.38 -15.11 -8.85
C LEU A 53 -1.93 -16.45 -9.36
N LEU A 54 -3.25 -16.64 -9.29
CA LEU A 54 -3.93 -17.83 -9.76
C LEU A 54 -4.73 -17.51 -11.04
N PRO A 55 -4.93 -18.48 -11.94
CA PRO A 55 -5.78 -18.29 -13.12
C PRO A 55 -7.22 -17.88 -12.77
N VAL A 56 -7.74 -18.40 -11.66
CA VAL A 56 -9.05 -18.05 -11.10
C VAL A 56 -8.87 -17.80 -9.60
N SER A 57 -8.79 -16.54 -9.20
CA SER A 57 -8.75 -16.13 -7.80
C SER A 57 -10.14 -15.73 -7.30
N LEU A 58 -10.36 -15.77 -5.98
CA LEU A 58 -11.61 -15.29 -5.38
C LEU A 58 -11.93 -13.84 -5.79
N ARG A 59 -10.92 -12.97 -5.88
CA ARG A 59 -11.11 -11.57 -6.30
C ARG A 59 -11.45 -11.44 -7.78
N SER A 60 -10.83 -12.24 -8.65
CA SER A 60 -11.15 -12.25 -10.09
C SER A 60 -12.57 -12.74 -10.40
N VAL A 61 -13.15 -13.57 -9.53
CA VAL A 61 -14.55 -14.03 -9.63
C VAL A 61 -15.53 -12.98 -9.09
N GLN A 62 -15.14 -12.24 -8.05
CA GLN A 62 -15.98 -11.24 -7.42
C GLN A 62 -16.02 -9.90 -8.17
N PHE A 63 -14.92 -9.54 -8.82
CA PHE A 63 -14.72 -8.20 -9.38
C PHE A 63 -14.06 -8.27 -10.76
N THR A 64 -14.53 -7.44 -11.69
CA THR A 64 -13.71 -7.05 -12.84
C THR A 64 -12.50 -6.22 -12.36
N VAL A 65 -11.46 -6.06 -13.17
CA VAL A 65 -10.30 -5.23 -12.77
C VAL A 65 -10.71 -3.77 -12.49
N PRO A 66 -11.56 -3.11 -13.29
CA PRO A 66 -12.09 -1.80 -12.95
C PRO A 66 -12.79 -1.76 -11.58
N ASP A 67 -13.73 -2.68 -11.32
CA ASP A 67 -14.47 -2.70 -10.05
C ASP A 67 -13.54 -2.97 -8.85
N TYR A 68 -12.55 -3.85 -9.03
CA TYR A 68 -11.57 -4.13 -7.99
C TYR A 68 -10.67 -2.91 -7.75
N THR A 69 -10.34 -2.16 -8.79
CA THR A 69 -9.57 -0.91 -8.68
C THR A 69 -10.33 0.11 -7.84
N GLU A 70 -11.62 0.32 -8.13
CA GLU A 70 -12.47 1.22 -7.35
C GLU A 70 -12.56 0.77 -5.89
N TYR A 71 -12.76 -0.52 -5.64
CA TYR A 71 -12.75 -1.08 -4.30
C TYR A 71 -11.43 -0.80 -3.56
N ILE A 72 -10.28 -1.06 -4.18
CA ILE A 72 -8.97 -0.81 -3.57
C ILE A 72 -8.75 0.68 -3.31
N VAL A 73 -9.15 1.56 -4.23
CA VAL A 73 -9.08 3.02 -4.01
C VAL A 73 -9.91 3.44 -2.81
N SER A 74 -11.12 2.87 -2.63
CA SER A 74 -11.98 3.16 -1.48
C SER A 74 -11.37 2.71 -0.14
N GLU A 75 -10.65 1.59 -0.12
CA GLU A 75 -9.89 1.16 1.06
C GLU A 75 -8.67 2.06 1.29
N TYR A 76 -8.01 2.48 0.21
CA TYR A 76 -6.82 3.33 0.31
C TYR A 76 -7.15 4.70 0.89
N GLU A 77 -8.30 5.26 0.53
CA GLU A 77 -8.80 6.53 1.07
C GLU A 77 -8.91 6.49 2.60
N LYS A 78 -9.37 5.37 3.18
CA LYS A 78 -9.46 5.21 4.65
C LYS A 78 -8.10 5.33 5.31
N TYR A 79 -7.06 4.75 4.71
CA TYR A 79 -5.70 4.84 5.23
C TYR A 79 -5.09 6.23 5.06
N LEU A 80 -5.38 6.92 3.95
CA LEU A 80 -4.94 8.31 3.77
C LEU A 80 -5.61 9.25 4.79
N ARG A 81 -6.90 9.06 5.08
CA ARG A 81 -7.59 9.80 6.14
C ARG A 81 -6.95 9.52 7.51
N LYS A 82 -6.69 8.25 7.84
CA LYS A 82 -6.00 7.90 9.10
C LYS A 82 -4.60 8.53 9.19
N LEU A 83 -3.83 8.56 8.11
CA LEU A 83 -2.53 9.23 8.08
C LEU A 83 -2.66 10.74 8.32
N TYR A 84 -3.67 11.36 7.70
CA TYR A 84 -3.97 12.78 7.91
C TYR A 84 -4.37 13.07 9.35
N ASP A 85 -5.20 12.23 9.97
CA ASP A 85 -5.59 12.33 11.38
C ASP A 85 -4.39 12.20 12.32
N LEU A 86 -3.34 11.50 11.89
CA LEU A 86 -2.07 11.37 12.62
C LEU A 86 -1.07 12.50 12.31
N GLY A 87 -1.47 13.56 11.59
CA GLY A 87 -0.64 14.73 11.32
C GLY A 87 0.14 14.68 10.00
N GLY A 88 0.03 13.62 9.20
CA GLY A 88 0.67 13.58 7.89
C GLY A 88 0.08 14.63 6.94
N ARG A 89 0.90 15.57 6.46
CA ARG A 89 0.46 16.63 5.51
C ARG A 89 1.08 16.52 4.13
N ARG A 90 2.32 16.03 4.04
CA ARG A 90 3.05 15.89 2.78
C ARG A 90 3.13 14.40 2.45
N VAL A 91 2.32 13.95 1.50
CA VAL A 91 2.19 12.53 1.17
C VAL A 91 2.58 12.29 -0.27
N LEU A 92 3.57 11.42 -0.49
CA LEU A 92 3.90 10.88 -1.80
C LEU A 92 3.19 9.53 -1.96
N VAL A 93 2.20 9.49 -2.85
CA VAL A 93 1.50 8.24 -3.21
C VAL A 93 2.14 7.66 -4.46
N THR A 94 2.60 6.42 -4.36
CA THR A 94 3.20 5.71 -5.49
C THR A 94 2.19 4.77 -6.14
N SER A 95 2.33 4.59 -7.46
CA SER A 95 1.54 3.58 -8.18
C SER A 95 2.00 2.15 -7.82
N THR A 96 1.21 1.15 -8.19
CA THR A 96 1.53 -0.27 -7.99
C THR A 96 2.71 -0.77 -8.85
N GLY A 97 3.24 0.07 -9.74
CA GLY A 97 4.30 -0.29 -10.68
C GLY A 97 3.82 -1.31 -11.74
N PRO A 98 4.72 -1.78 -12.61
CA PRO A 98 4.37 -2.75 -13.64
C PRO A 98 4.15 -4.13 -13.03
N LEU A 99 2.90 -4.45 -12.69
CA LEU A 99 2.51 -5.70 -12.04
C LEU A 99 2.99 -6.96 -12.78
N GLY A 100 3.06 -6.92 -14.11
CA GLY A 100 3.54 -8.02 -14.94
C GLY A 100 5.03 -8.32 -14.81
N CYS A 101 5.79 -7.42 -14.19
CA CYS A 101 7.19 -7.64 -13.84
C CYS A 101 7.38 -8.29 -12.47
N ALA A 102 6.32 -8.43 -11.66
CA ALA A 102 6.43 -9.04 -10.34
C ALA A 102 6.93 -10.49 -10.48
N PRO A 103 7.92 -10.94 -9.67
CA PRO A 103 8.52 -12.27 -9.83
C PRO A 103 7.52 -13.42 -9.85
N GLY A 104 6.49 -13.38 -8.99
CA GLY A 104 5.44 -14.41 -8.95
C GLY A 104 4.59 -14.45 -10.24
N VAL A 105 4.30 -13.29 -10.82
CA VAL A 105 3.59 -13.18 -12.11
C VAL A 105 4.47 -13.67 -13.25
N LYS A 106 5.74 -13.26 -13.29
CA LYS A 106 6.68 -13.74 -14.30
C LYS A 106 6.85 -15.26 -14.26
N ALA A 107 7.02 -15.82 -13.07
CA ALA A 107 7.19 -17.27 -12.89
C ALA A 107 5.99 -18.09 -13.35
N THR A 108 4.78 -17.53 -13.30
CA THR A 108 3.54 -18.25 -13.62
C THR A 108 2.99 -17.95 -15.01
N ARG A 109 3.22 -16.75 -15.55
CA ARG A 109 2.57 -16.27 -16.78
C ARG A 109 3.54 -15.89 -17.90
N SER A 110 4.83 -15.64 -17.60
CA SER A 110 5.79 -15.28 -18.65
C SER A 110 6.26 -16.50 -19.43
N ARG A 111 6.32 -16.38 -20.76
CA ARG A 111 6.79 -17.46 -21.66
C ARG A 111 8.29 -17.38 -21.98
N ASN A 112 8.86 -16.19 -21.88
CA ASN A 112 10.23 -15.88 -22.30
C ASN A 112 11.06 -15.21 -21.19
N GLY A 113 10.51 -15.08 -19.98
CA GLY A 113 11.18 -14.41 -18.87
C GLY A 113 11.07 -12.88 -18.89
N GLU A 114 10.37 -12.29 -19.86
CA GLU A 114 10.04 -10.86 -19.89
C GLU A 114 8.84 -10.53 -18.99
N CYS A 115 8.62 -9.23 -18.75
CA CYS A 115 7.40 -8.77 -18.08
C CYS A 115 6.17 -9.06 -18.92
N VAL A 116 5.08 -9.46 -18.28
CA VAL A 116 3.81 -9.73 -18.96
C VAL A 116 3.08 -8.40 -19.21
N ALA A 117 2.86 -8.05 -20.49
CA ALA A 117 2.24 -6.77 -20.86
C ALA A 117 0.76 -6.68 -20.47
N GLU A 118 0.02 -7.77 -20.64
CA GLU A 118 -1.41 -7.86 -20.34
C GLU A 118 -1.65 -9.01 -19.35
N LEU A 119 -2.14 -8.67 -18.16
CA LEU A 119 -2.49 -9.64 -17.12
C LEU A 119 -3.94 -10.12 -17.21
N GLN A 120 -4.71 -9.52 -18.10
CA GLN A 120 -6.08 -9.87 -18.46
C GLN A 120 -6.24 -9.80 -19.98
#